data_AF-A0AAD5TST7-F1
#
_entry.id   AF-A0AAD5TST7-F1
#
_cell.length_a   1.000
_cell.length_b   1.000
_cell.length_c   1.000
_cell.angle_alpha   90.00
_cell.angle_beta   90.00
_cell.angle_gamma   90.00
#
_symmetry.space_group_name_H-M   'P 1'
#
loop_
_entity.id
_entity.type
_entity.pdbx_description
1 polymer ?
#
loop_
_entity_poly.entity_id
_entity_poly.type
_entity_poly.pdbx_seq_one_letter_code
_entity_poly.pdbx_strand_id
1 'polypeptide(L)'
;MKYLTDFESLENINNQLSCIDTGDCRLFGRVEAYSCKNTEDDKRLKRHVDEKYPPEVPLEIGSWQSAGSSGHSPNRHAGSPLNDRVTRKTFFYLLATLNAAFPDYDFSDLNPDSFSKVPSSHVVNTVNTTLLVHLGIDSAAHAVGAKIWAAIDEAISLSECEMYSFNPDGDSEPDAEEQGNL
;
A
#
# COMPACT_ATOMS: atom_id res chain seq x y z
N MET A 1 -5.13 14.56 -0.82
CA MET A 1 -5.73 13.72 0.26
C MET A 1 -5.73 14.46 1.59
N LYS A 2 -6.67 14.19 2.51
CA LYS A 2 -6.66 14.78 3.87
C LYS A 2 -6.52 13.69 4.93
N TYR A 3 -5.48 13.79 5.76
CA TYR A 3 -5.24 12.93 6.92
C TYR A 3 -6.40 13.02 7.93
N LEU A 4 -6.80 11.86 8.46
CA LEU A 4 -7.87 11.71 9.46
C LEU A 4 -7.26 11.43 10.82
N THR A 5 -7.54 12.32 11.78
CA THR A 5 -7.02 12.27 13.16
C THR A 5 -8.03 11.69 14.15
N ASP A 6 -9.22 11.33 13.69
CA ASP A 6 -10.37 11.10 14.56
C ASP A 6 -10.44 9.64 15.06
N PHE A 7 -9.41 8.83 14.79
CA PHE A 7 -9.32 7.41 15.13
C PHE A 7 -8.24 7.16 16.19
N GLU A 8 -8.62 7.25 17.47
CA GLU A 8 -7.73 6.95 18.61
C GLU A 8 -7.20 5.50 18.55
N SER A 9 -8.00 4.57 18.02
CA SER A 9 -7.61 3.17 17.82
C SER A 9 -6.40 3.04 16.90
N LEU A 10 -6.34 3.80 15.81
CA LEU A 10 -5.18 3.83 14.90
C LEU A 10 -3.95 4.48 15.55
N GLU A 11 -4.13 5.54 16.34
CA GLU A 11 -3.03 6.15 17.09
C GLU A 11 -2.40 5.17 18.10
N ASN A 12 -3.22 4.44 18.85
CA ASN A 12 -2.75 3.42 19.78
C ASN A 12 -2.01 2.28 19.07
N ILE A 13 -2.45 1.88 17.88
CA ILE A 13 -1.73 0.92 17.05
C ILE A 13 -0.38 1.48 16.59
N ASN A 14 -0.33 2.71 16.11
CA ASN A 14 0.93 3.35 15.69
C ASN A 14 1.93 3.48 16.83
N ASN A 15 1.48 3.74 18.06
CA ASN A 15 2.36 3.74 19.23
C ASN A 15 2.97 2.35 19.49
N GLN A 16 2.21 1.27 19.29
CA GLN A 16 2.72 -0.10 19.42
C GLN A 16 3.66 -0.50 18.26
N LEU A 17 3.40 -0.02 17.05
CA LEU A 17 4.21 -0.28 15.85
C LEU A 17 5.43 0.66 15.71
N SER A 18 5.55 1.66 16.59
CA SER A 18 6.60 2.69 16.52
C SER A 18 8.02 2.14 16.62
N CYS A 19 8.21 1.03 17.33
CA CYS A 19 9.44 0.23 17.33
C CYS A 19 9.17 -1.09 18.07
N ILE A 20 9.10 -2.19 17.33
CA ILE A 20 9.07 -3.53 17.90
C ILE A 20 10.50 -4.08 17.84
N ASP A 21 11.17 -4.11 19.00
CA ASP A 21 12.53 -4.67 19.12
C ASP A 21 12.45 -6.13 19.57
N THR A 22 12.92 -7.02 18.71
CA THR A 22 12.92 -8.49 18.93
C THR A 22 14.29 -9.00 19.40
N GLY A 23 15.26 -8.10 19.56
CA GLY A 23 16.67 -8.42 19.82
C GLY A 23 17.49 -8.61 18.54
N ASP A 24 16.96 -9.37 17.59
CA ASP A 24 17.67 -9.70 16.34
C ASP A 24 17.28 -8.78 15.17
N CYS A 25 16.11 -8.16 15.25
CA CYS A 25 15.66 -7.14 14.30
C CYS A 25 14.69 -6.16 14.97
N ARG A 26 14.52 -5.00 14.32
CA ARG A 26 13.54 -3.99 14.71
C ARG A 26 12.51 -3.85 13.60
N LEU A 27 11.25 -3.92 13.98
CA LEU A 27 10.14 -3.71 13.07
C LEU A 27 9.48 -2.37 13.35
N PHE A 28 9.32 -1.60 12.28
CA PHE A 28 8.65 -0.31 12.28
C PHE A 28 7.40 -0.44 11.40
N GLY A 29 6.29 0.11 11.87
CA GLY A 29 5.05 0.11 11.12
C GLY A 29 4.23 1.36 11.42
N ARG A 30 3.44 1.77 10.44
CA ARG A 30 2.51 2.88 10.57
C ARG A 30 1.25 2.59 9.76
N VAL A 31 0.10 2.92 10.32
CA VAL A 31 -1.21 2.82 9.70
C VAL A 31 -1.86 4.20 9.74
N GLU A 32 -2.22 4.72 8.57
CA GLU A 32 -2.75 6.07 8.42
C GLU A 32 -4.06 6.02 7.62
N ALA A 33 -5.05 6.81 8.06
CA ALA A 33 -6.32 6.95 7.38
C ALA A 33 -6.41 8.30 6.67
N TYR A 34 -6.84 8.28 5.41
CA TYR A 34 -7.00 9.48 4.59
C TYR A 34 -8.38 9.53 3.97
N SER A 35 -8.94 10.75 3.91
CA SER A 35 -10.15 11.02 3.12
C SER A 35 -9.79 11.59 1.75
N CYS A 36 -10.57 11.17 0.75
CA CYS A 36 -10.51 11.64 -0.64
C CYS A 36 -11.08 13.05 -0.81
N LYS A 37 -10.55 14.04 -0.08
CA LYS A 37 -10.89 15.45 -0.26
C LYS A 37 -10.05 16.04 -1.39
N ASN A 38 -10.69 16.74 -2.33
CA ASN A 38 -10.01 17.42 -3.43
C ASN A 38 -9.30 18.69 -2.95
N THR A 39 -8.00 18.58 -2.66
CA THR A 39 -7.11 19.73 -2.47
C THR A 39 -6.71 20.36 -3.82
N GLU A 40 -5.95 21.45 -3.82
CA GLU A 40 -5.44 22.05 -5.05
C GLU A 40 -4.40 21.17 -5.74
N ASP A 41 -3.47 20.60 -4.98
CA ASP A 41 -2.48 19.64 -5.51
C ASP A 41 -3.16 18.40 -6.10
N ASP A 42 -4.22 17.88 -5.46
CA ASP A 42 -5.01 16.78 -6.00
C ASP A 42 -5.61 17.10 -7.38
N LYS A 43 -6.00 18.37 -7.63
CA LYS A 43 -6.51 18.78 -8.96
C LYS A 43 -5.41 18.77 -10.01
N ARG A 44 -4.21 19.22 -9.65
CA ARG A 44 -3.03 19.22 -10.54
C ARG A 44 -2.63 17.79 -10.89
N LEU A 45 -2.52 16.92 -9.88
CA LEU A 45 -2.19 15.51 -10.07
C LEU A 45 -3.26 14.78 -10.89
N LYS A 46 -4.54 15.00 -10.61
CA LYS A 46 -5.62 14.40 -11.39
C LYS A 46 -5.53 14.79 -12.87
N ARG A 47 -5.28 16.07 -13.17
CA ARG A 47 -5.10 16.53 -14.56
C ARG A 47 -3.91 15.84 -15.22
N HIS A 48 -2.79 15.72 -14.52
CA HIS A 48 -1.61 15.00 -15.03
C HIS A 48 -1.94 13.54 -15.37
N VAL A 49 -2.64 12.82 -14.49
CA VAL A 49 -3.09 11.43 -14.75
C VAL A 49 -4.04 11.36 -15.95
N ASP A 50 -4.98 12.30 -16.06
CA ASP A 50 -5.94 12.35 -17.18
C ASP A 50 -5.25 12.67 -18.52
N GLU A 51 -4.17 13.46 -18.52
CA GLU A 51 -3.36 13.78 -19.70
C GLU A 51 -2.46 12.60 -20.12
N LYS A 52 -1.81 11.92 -19.15
CA LYS A 52 -0.89 10.80 -19.40
C LYS A 52 -1.63 9.53 -19.82
N TYR A 53 -2.85 9.33 -19.31
CA TYR A 53 -3.62 8.10 -19.51
C TYR A 53 -5.02 8.37 -20.11
N PRO A 54 -5.22 8.10 -21.41
CA PRO A 54 -6.51 8.27 -22.07
C PRO A 54 -7.61 7.36 -21.48
N PRO A 55 -8.88 7.81 -21.47
CA PRO A 55 -10.01 7.02 -20.93
C PRO A 55 -10.28 5.70 -21.66
N GLU A 56 -9.85 5.58 -22.91
CA GLU A 56 -10.12 4.43 -23.78
C GLU A 56 -9.22 3.23 -23.48
N VAL A 57 -8.12 3.44 -22.75
CA VAL A 57 -7.12 2.42 -22.44
C VAL A 57 -7.19 2.07 -20.95
N PRO A 58 -7.57 0.83 -20.60
CA PRO A 58 -7.49 0.36 -19.22
C PRO A 58 -6.04 0.42 -18.71
N LEU A 59 -5.85 0.87 -17.48
CA LEU A 59 -4.54 0.86 -16.84
C LEU A 59 -4.23 -0.55 -16.38
N GLU A 60 -3.14 -1.12 -16.88
CA GLU A 60 -2.64 -2.42 -16.42
C GLU A 60 -1.68 -2.22 -15.27
N ILE A 61 -1.88 -2.99 -14.20
CA ILE A 61 -1.06 -2.94 -12.99
C ILE A 61 -0.26 -4.25 -12.87
N GLY A 62 0.72 -4.29 -11.96
CA GLY A 62 1.51 -5.47 -11.68
C GLY A 62 0.67 -6.64 -11.14
N SER A 63 1.12 -7.86 -11.44
CA SER A 63 0.50 -9.07 -10.91
C SER A 63 1.15 -9.47 -9.59
N TRP A 64 0.34 -9.58 -8.54
CA TRP A 64 0.80 -9.94 -7.19
C TRP A 64 1.50 -11.31 -7.12
N GLN A 65 1.24 -12.19 -8.09
CA GLN A 65 1.85 -13.54 -8.18
C GLN A 65 3.25 -13.53 -8.81
N SER A 66 3.66 -12.41 -9.43
CA SER A 66 4.91 -12.35 -10.19
C SER A 66 6.16 -12.06 -9.33
N ALA A 67 6.01 -11.76 -8.04
CA ALA A 67 7.10 -11.43 -7.12
C ALA A 67 8.09 -12.59 -6.80
N GLY A 68 7.98 -13.73 -7.50
CA GLY A 68 8.86 -14.90 -7.31
C GLY A 68 9.43 -15.50 -8.60
N SER A 69 9.34 -14.84 -9.75
CA SER A 69 9.90 -15.35 -11.01
C SER A 69 10.73 -14.29 -11.72
N SER A 70 12.03 -14.28 -11.42
CA SER A 70 13.09 -13.76 -12.27
C SER A 70 13.09 -14.53 -13.60
N GLY A 71 12.16 -14.18 -14.48
CA GLY A 71 11.97 -14.80 -15.78
C GLY A 71 11.39 -13.79 -16.74
N HIS A 72 12.26 -13.06 -17.44
CA HIS A 72 11.88 -12.24 -18.59
C HIS A 72 11.13 -13.11 -19.62
N SER A 73 9.82 -12.95 -19.70
CA SER A 73 9.03 -13.37 -20.86
C SER A 73 8.50 -12.11 -21.56
N PRO A 74 8.89 -11.84 -22.81
CA PRO A 74 8.59 -10.60 -23.52
C PRO A 74 7.17 -10.58 -24.14
N ASN A 75 6.27 -11.45 -23.69
CA ASN A 75 4.96 -11.62 -24.31
C ASN A 75 3.81 -11.36 -23.32
N ARG A 76 3.77 -10.14 -22.76
CA ARG A 76 2.69 -9.70 -21.84
C ARG A 76 1.45 -9.11 -22.54
N HIS A 77 1.40 -9.06 -23.88
CA HIS A 77 0.34 -8.36 -24.60
C HIS A 77 -0.92 -9.18 -24.96
N ALA A 78 -1.07 -10.40 -24.44
CA ALA A 78 -2.25 -11.23 -24.72
C ALA A 78 -2.91 -11.74 -23.43
N GLY A 79 -3.71 -10.87 -22.81
CA GLY A 79 -4.70 -11.28 -21.81
C GLY A 79 -4.23 -11.23 -20.36
N SER A 80 -3.66 -10.11 -19.92
CA SER A 80 -3.58 -9.77 -18.50
C SER A 80 -4.95 -10.05 -17.86
N PRO A 81 -5.04 -10.89 -16.80
CA PRO A 81 -6.30 -11.15 -16.11
C PRO A 81 -7.01 -9.82 -15.82
N LEU A 82 -8.35 -9.76 -15.96
CA LEU A 82 -9.10 -8.53 -15.68
C LEU A 82 -8.84 -7.94 -14.28
N ASN A 83 -8.30 -8.78 -13.38
CA ASN A 83 -7.91 -8.41 -12.03
C ASN A 83 -6.63 -7.55 -11.96
N ASP A 84 -5.84 -7.52 -13.03
CA ASP A 84 -4.62 -6.72 -13.18
C ASP A 84 -4.93 -5.38 -13.88
N ARG A 85 -6.17 -4.88 -13.74
CA ARG A 85 -6.61 -3.60 -14.28
C ARG A 85 -7.17 -2.70 -13.20
N VAL A 86 -6.88 -1.40 -13.32
CA VAL A 86 -7.35 -0.37 -12.39
C VAL A 86 -7.99 0.79 -13.13
N THR A 87 -8.93 1.47 -12.48
CA THR A 87 -9.49 2.70 -13.05
C THR A 87 -8.51 3.85 -12.86
N ARG A 88 -8.53 4.84 -13.75
CA ARG A 88 -7.74 6.09 -13.60
C ARG A 88 -8.04 6.80 -12.27
N LYS A 89 -9.30 6.73 -11.82
CA LYS A 89 -9.72 7.30 -10.53
C LYS A 89 -9.04 6.59 -9.36
N THR A 90 -9.01 5.26 -9.35
CA THR A 90 -8.34 4.48 -8.32
C THR A 90 -6.82 4.73 -8.37
N PHE A 91 -6.20 4.69 -9.56
CA PHE A 91 -4.78 4.99 -9.72
C PHE A 91 -4.40 6.39 -9.20
N PHE A 92 -5.18 7.41 -9.56
CA PHE A 92 -5.04 8.75 -9.01
C PHE A 92 -5.08 8.76 -7.48
N TYR A 93 -6.02 8.05 -6.86
CA TYR A 93 -6.11 8.01 -5.40
C TYR A 93 -4.92 7.30 -4.75
N LEU A 94 -4.36 6.25 -5.37
CA LEU A 94 -3.13 5.62 -4.89
C LEU A 94 -1.96 6.61 -4.90
N LEU A 95 -1.71 7.31 -6.02
CA LEU A 95 -0.66 8.32 -6.11
C LEU A 95 -0.86 9.46 -5.11
N ALA A 96 -2.08 9.99 -5.03
CA ALA A 96 -2.41 11.08 -4.12
C ALA A 96 -2.28 10.68 -2.64
N THR A 97 -2.43 9.39 -2.32
CA THR A 97 -2.21 8.86 -0.97
C THR A 97 -0.72 8.81 -0.65
N LEU A 98 0.12 8.31 -1.56
CA LEU A 98 1.58 8.30 -1.38
C LEU A 98 2.14 9.72 -1.22
N ASN A 99 1.79 10.65 -2.11
CA ASN A 99 2.22 12.06 -2.02
C ASN A 99 1.78 12.73 -0.69
N ALA A 100 0.69 12.27 -0.07
CA ALA A 100 0.25 12.80 1.22
C ALA A 100 0.92 12.12 2.42
N ALA A 101 1.27 10.83 2.30
CA ALA A 101 1.97 10.08 3.35
C ALA A 101 3.47 10.38 3.40
N PHE A 102 4.06 10.73 2.26
CA PHE A 102 5.48 11.00 2.06
C PHE A 102 5.66 12.32 1.28
N PRO A 103 5.43 13.48 1.93
CA PRO A 103 5.41 14.79 1.25
C PRO A 103 6.77 15.24 0.69
N ASP A 104 7.86 14.61 1.12
CA ASP A 104 9.22 14.88 0.64
C ASP A 104 9.53 14.19 -0.70
N TYR A 105 8.64 13.31 -1.18
CA TYR A 105 8.79 12.55 -2.41
C TYR A 105 7.71 12.97 -3.43
N ASP A 106 8.05 12.90 -4.72
CA ASP A 106 7.10 13.14 -5.81
C ASP A 106 6.80 11.84 -6.56
N PHE A 107 5.62 11.28 -6.31
CA PHE A 107 5.14 10.06 -6.95
C PHE A 107 4.29 10.34 -8.19
N SER A 108 4.18 11.59 -8.64
CA SER A 108 3.25 11.97 -9.72
C SER A 108 3.48 11.22 -11.03
N ASP A 109 4.72 10.80 -11.28
CA ASP A 109 5.13 10.16 -12.52
C ASP A 109 5.23 8.62 -12.47
N LEU A 110 4.90 7.99 -11.33
CA LEU A 110 4.87 6.53 -11.21
C LEU A 110 4.03 5.87 -12.31
N ASN A 111 4.44 4.66 -12.69
CA ASN A 111 3.68 3.85 -13.62
C ASN A 111 2.64 3.00 -12.85
N PRO A 112 1.52 2.61 -13.49
CA PRO A 112 0.51 1.78 -12.84
C PRO A 112 1.01 0.38 -12.47
N ASP A 113 2.03 -0.13 -13.15
CA ASP A 113 2.66 -1.42 -12.87
C ASP A 113 3.49 -1.44 -11.57
N SER A 114 3.87 -0.27 -11.04
CA SER A 114 4.41 -0.11 -9.68
C SER A 114 3.38 -0.44 -8.59
N PHE A 115 2.13 -0.71 -8.95
CA PHE A 115 1.11 -1.19 -8.04
C PHE A 115 0.66 -2.58 -8.43
N SER A 116 0.21 -3.37 -7.47
CA SER A 116 -0.57 -4.58 -7.73
C SER A 116 -1.82 -4.58 -6.88
N LYS A 117 -2.95 -5.02 -7.43
CA LYS A 117 -4.09 -5.40 -6.57
C LYS A 117 -3.61 -6.55 -5.67
N VAL A 118 -4.24 -6.83 -4.54
CA VAL A 118 -3.88 -7.97 -3.68
C VAL A 118 -5.17 -8.55 -3.09
N PRO A 119 -5.35 -9.88 -2.97
CA PRO A 119 -6.52 -10.42 -2.32
C PRO A 119 -6.38 -10.21 -0.80
N SER A 120 -7.50 -9.88 -0.16
CA SER A 120 -7.51 -9.55 1.27
C SER A 120 -6.97 -10.67 2.16
N SER A 121 -7.27 -11.93 1.83
CA SER A 121 -6.73 -13.09 2.54
C SER A 121 -5.20 -13.15 2.52
N HIS A 122 -4.58 -12.72 1.42
CA HIS A 122 -3.13 -12.69 1.30
C HIS A 122 -2.53 -11.56 2.15
N VAL A 123 -3.10 -10.36 2.10
CA VAL A 123 -2.64 -9.23 2.95
C VAL A 123 -2.73 -9.60 4.43
N VAL A 124 -3.87 -10.15 4.86
CA VAL A 124 -4.09 -10.56 6.25
C VAL A 124 -3.08 -11.62 6.67
N ASN A 125 -2.85 -12.64 5.82
CA ASN A 125 -1.91 -13.70 6.12
C ASN A 125 -0.47 -13.18 6.22
N THR A 126 -0.03 -12.34 5.28
CA THR A 126 1.32 -11.76 5.27
C THR A 126 1.57 -10.91 6.50
N VAL A 127 0.69 -9.95 6.80
CA VAL A 127 0.83 -9.08 7.98
C VAL A 127 0.84 -9.91 9.28
N ASN A 128 -0.10 -10.85 9.43
CA ASN A 128 -0.15 -11.69 10.64
C ASN A 128 1.09 -12.57 10.77
N THR A 129 1.57 -13.17 9.68
CA THR A 129 2.77 -14.02 9.71
C THR A 129 4.00 -13.20 10.05
N THR A 130 4.17 -12.01 9.46
CA THR A 130 5.27 -11.10 9.79
C THR A 130 5.23 -10.73 11.26
N LEU A 131 4.06 -10.33 11.79
CA LEU A 131 3.91 -10.02 13.21
C LEU A 131 4.22 -11.23 14.10
N LEU A 132 3.74 -12.44 13.77
CA LEU A 132 4.01 -13.66 14.55
C LEU A 132 5.49 -14.06 14.54
N VAL A 133 6.17 -13.92 13.41
CA VAL A 133 7.61 -14.21 13.29
C VAL A 133 8.42 -13.29 14.21
N HIS A 134 8.03 -12.02 14.31
CA HIS A 134 8.79 -11.00 15.02
C HIS A 134 8.39 -10.87 16.50
N LEU A 135 7.10 -10.86 16.81
CA LEU A 135 6.58 -10.75 18.17
C LEU A 135 6.55 -12.10 18.91
N GLY A 136 6.80 -13.20 18.21
CA GLY A 136 6.69 -14.56 18.74
C GLY A 136 5.26 -15.12 18.65
N ILE A 137 5.12 -16.41 18.97
CA ILE A 137 3.84 -17.15 18.92
C ILE A 137 3.01 -16.91 20.21
N ASP A 138 3.36 -15.90 21.00
CA ASP A 138 2.71 -15.67 22.27
C ASP A 138 1.34 -15.00 22.11
N SER A 139 0.59 -14.92 23.21
CA SER A 139 -0.73 -14.29 23.22
C SER A 139 -0.67 -12.79 22.87
N ALA A 140 0.50 -12.14 22.96
CA ALA A 140 0.65 -10.72 22.69
C ALA A 140 0.63 -10.46 21.18
N ALA A 141 1.34 -11.26 20.37
CA ALA A 141 1.33 -11.11 18.91
C ALA A 141 -0.08 -11.27 18.32
N HIS A 142 -0.82 -12.30 18.76
CA HIS A 142 -2.21 -12.49 18.35
C HIS A 142 -3.13 -11.35 18.80
N ALA A 143 -2.92 -10.83 20.01
CA ALA A 143 -3.70 -9.70 20.52
C ALA A 143 -3.40 -8.40 19.75
N VAL A 144 -2.15 -8.13 19.40
CA VAL A 144 -1.75 -6.96 18.60
C VAL A 144 -2.34 -7.06 17.20
N GLY A 145 -2.20 -8.20 16.52
CA GLY A 145 -2.78 -8.43 15.20
C GLY A 145 -4.30 -8.22 15.20
N ALA A 146 -5.02 -8.76 16.19
CA ALA A 146 -6.46 -8.56 16.31
C ALA A 146 -6.84 -7.07 16.49
N LYS A 147 -6.08 -6.32 17.29
CA LYS A 147 -6.31 -4.88 17.48
C LYS A 147 -6.05 -4.07 16.20
N ILE A 148 -5.03 -4.43 15.42
CA ILE A 148 -4.72 -3.79 14.13
C ILE A 148 -5.93 -3.92 13.20
N TRP A 149 -6.41 -5.15 13.00
CA TRP A 149 -7.54 -5.38 12.09
C TRP A 149 -8.83 -4.74 12.57
N ALA A 150 -9.09 -4.72 13.89
CA ALA A 150 -10.25 -4.04 14.44
C ALA A 150 -10.20 -2.52 14.21
N ALA A 151 -9.04 -1.89 14.41
CA ALA A 151 -8.86 -0.45 14.20
C ALA A 151 -8.97 -0.07 12.72
N ILE A 152 -8.45 -0.90 11.82
CA ILE A 152 -8.61 -0.71 10.37
C ILE A 152 -10.08 -0.86 9.97
N ASP A 153 -10.75 -1.92 10.41
CA ASP A 153 -12.16 -2.17 10.05
C ASP A 153 -13.09 -1.06 10.56
N GLU A 154 -12.85 -0.54 11.77
CA GLU A 154 -13.52 0.64 12.32
C GLU A 154 -13.38 1.87 11.40
N ALA A 155 -12.19 2.09 10.84
CA ALA A 155 -11.90 3.28 10.05
C ALA A 155 -12.45 3.24 8.62
N ILE A 156 -12.47 2.06 7.98
CA ILE A 156 -12.73 1.95 6.53
C ILE A 156 -13.72 0.87 6.10
N SER A 157 -14.28 0.06 7.01
CA SER A 157 -15.12 -1.11 6.66
C SER A 157 -14.39 -2.05 5.69
N LEU A 158 -13.49 -2.88 6.21
CA LEU A 158 -12.52 -3.65 5.44
C LEU A 158 -13.16 -4.60 4.42
N SER A 159 -14.36 -5.11 4.71
CA SER A 159 -15.11 -6.01 3.83
C SER A 159 -15.58 -5.36 2.52
N GLU A 160 -15.64 -4.03 2.47
CA GLU A 160 -16.05 -3.26 1.28
C GLU A 160 -14.85 -2.67 0.52
N CYS A 161 -13.63 -3.03 0.91
CA CYS A 161 -12.40 -2.45 0.38
C CYS A 161 -11.76 -3.29 -0.73
N GLU A 162 -11.09 -2.59 -1.64
CA GLU A 162 -10.10 -3.18 -2.54
C GLU A 162 -8.70 -2.94 -1.97
N MET A 163 -7.82 -3.94 -2.03
CA MET A 163 -6.46 -3.83 -1.51
C MET A 163 -5.46 -3.74 -2.66
N TYR A 164 -4.48 -2.84 -2.49
CA TYR A 164 -3.40 -2.62 -3.42
C TYR A 164 -2.08 -2.57 -2.64
N SER A 165 -1.01 -3.03 -3.26
CA SER A 165 0.37 -2.97 -2.77
C SER A 165 1.16 -2.10 -3.73
N PHE A 166 2.00 -1.22 -3.17
CA PHE A 166 2.97 -0.42 -3.90
C PHE A 166 4.30 -1.16 -3.90
N ASN A 167 4.81 -1.48 -5.09
CA ASN A 167 6.04 -2.23 -5.34
C ASN A 167 6.88 -1.41 -6.34
N PRO A 168 7.55 -0.34 -5.88
CA PRO A 168 8.36 0.50 -6.77
C PRO A 168 9.53 -0.29 -7.37
N ASP A 169 9.93 0.09 -8.58
CA ASP A 169 11.25 -0.27 -9.10
C ASP A 169 12.30 0.57 -8.36
N GLY A 170 13.50 0.00 -8.10
CA GLY A 170 14.45 0.48 -7.09
C GLY A 170 14.66 2.01 -6.95
N ASP A 171 14.71 2.78 -8.04
CA ASP A 171 14.92 4.24 -7.98
C ASP A 171 13.70 5.05 -7.48
N SER A 172 12.52 4.42 -7.38
CA SER A 172 11.25 5.05 -6.97
C SER A 172 10.84 4.67 -5.54
N GLU A 173 11.65 3.88 -4.85
CA GLU A 173 11.41 3.46 -3.47
C GLU A 173 11.91 4.54 -2.50
N PRO A 174 11.04 5.09 -1.64
CA PRO A 174 11.43 6.20 -0.77
C PRO A 174 12.56 5.84 0.20
N ASP A 175 12.70 4.56 0.57
CA ASP A 175 13.66 4.07 1.55
C ASP A 175 14.73 3.11 0.96
N ALA A 176 14.93 3.09 -0.37
CA ALA A 176 15.88 2.19 -1.03
C ALA A 176 17.34 2.32 -0.53
N GLU A 177 17.69 3.44 0.11
CA GLU A 177 19.06 3.71 0.58
C GLU A 177 19.36 3.23 2.01
N GLU A 178 18.36 2.78 2.79
CA GLU A 178 18.62 2.22 4.12
C GLU A 178 19.12 0.77 4.04
N GLN A 179 20.45 0.62 4.00
CA GLN A 179 21.15 -0.66 4.11
C GLN A 179 20.72 -1.41 5.38
N GLY A 180 19.80 -2.37 5.26
CA GLY A 180 19.36 -3.20 6.38
C GLY A 180 17.87 -3.54 6.41
N ASN A 181 17.05 -2.95 5.52
CA ASN A 181 15.65 -3.35 5.38
C ASN A 181 15.57 -4.77 4.81
N LEU A 182 14.92 -5.68 5.56
CA LEU A 182 14.71 -7.10 5.23
C LEU A 182 13.37 -7.32 4.54
#